data_AF-A0A381T134-F1
#
_entry.id   AF-A0A381T134-F1
#
_cell.length_a   1.000
_cell.length_b   1.000
_cell.length_c   1.000
_cell.angle_alpha   90.00
_cell.angle_beta   90.00
_cell.angle_gamma   90.00
#
_symmetry.space_group_name_H-M   'P 1'
#
loop_
_entity.id
_entity.type
_entity.pdbx_description
1 polymer ?
#
loop_
_entity_poly.entity_id
_entity_poly.type
_entity_poly.pdbx_seq_one_letter_code
_entity_poly.pdbx_strand_id
1 'polypeptide(L)'
;VVSKKVSQSKNHIGVLVCGSANGVAMTANKHKNIRAAICWSEEIAAQSRTHNNANIICIPARFISKEKQKKIIDVFLSKKFEGGRHANRVSKINC
;
A
#
# COMPACT_ATOMS: atom_id res chain seq x y z
N VAL A 1 13.14 -4.60 -6.13
CA VAL A 1 13.42 -5.60 -5.07
C VAL A 1 12.20 -5.85 -4.18
N VAL A 2 11.64 -4.81 -3.54
CA VAL A 2 10.44 -4.93 -2.67
C VAL A 2 9.25 -5.53 -3.42
N SER A 3 8.84 -4.94 -4.55
CA SER A 3 7.72 -5.45 -5.37
C SER A 3 7.88 -6.91 -5.78
N LYS A 4 9.10 -7.34 -6.17
CA LYS A 4 9.37 -8.73 -6.54
C LYS A 4 9.19 -9.70 -5.37
N LYS A 5 9.64 -9.34 -4.17
CA LYS A 5 9.47 -10.17 -2.96
C LYS A 5 8.02 -10.22 -2.50
N VAL A 6 7.30 -9.10 -2.60
CA VAL A 6 5.88 -9.02 -2.25
C VAL A 6 5.01 -9.78 -3.26
N SER A 7 5.33 -9.72 -4.56
CA SER A 7 4.56 -10.43 -5.59
C SER A 7 4.67 -11.96 -5.48
N GLN A 8 5.73 -12.47 -4.87
CA GLN A 8 6.02 -13.91 -4.73
C GLN A 8 5.32 -14.55 -3.52
N SER A 9 4.83 -13.78 -2.55
CA SER A 9 4.21 -14.31 -1.34
C SER A 9 3.10 -13.38 -0.86
N LYS A 10 1.91 -13.95 -0.66
CA LYS A 10 0.75 -13.23 -0.09
C LYS A 10 0.96 -12.82 1.38
N ASN A 11 1.99 -13.35 2.04
CA ASN A 11 2.30 -13.05 3.44
C ASN A 11 3.25 -11.85 3.60
N HIS A 12 3.76 -11.30 2.49
CA HIS A 12 4.63 -10.14 2.54
C HIS A 12 3.85 -8.84 2.35
N ILE A 13 4.20 -7.85 3.16
CA ILE A 13 3.79 -6.46 2.99
C ILE A 13 5.05 -5.63 2.72
N GLY A 14 4.97 -4.70 1.78
CA GLY A 14 6.03 -3.75 1.48
C GLY A 14 5.77 -2.36 2.04
N VAL A 15 6.84 -1.68 2.45
CA VAL A 15 6.83 -0.25 2.75
C VAL A 15 7.82 0.43 1.81
N LEU A 16 7.38 1.45 1.10
CA LEU A 16 8.21 2.27 0.22
C LEU A 16 8.16 3.72 0.69
N VAL A 17 9.31 4.38 0.70
CA VAL A 17 9.45 5.76 1.18
C VAL A 17 10.20 6.55 0.11
N CYS A 18 9.64 7.69 -0.29
CA CYS A 18 10.25 8.60 -1.26
C CYS A 18 9.72 10.02 -0.98
N GLY A 19 10.34 11.06 -1.55
CA GLY A 19 9.97 12.45 -1.30
C GLY A 19 8.47 12.72 -1.44
N SER A 20 7.88 12.42 -2.60
CA SER A 20 6.44 12.53 -2.87
C SER A 20 5.71 11.19 -2.95
N ALA A 21 6.42 10.06 -2.81
CA ALA A 21 5.93 8.69 -3.03
C ALA A 21 5.41 8.35 -4.45
N ASN A 22 5.19 9.33 -5.32
CA ASN A 22 4.64 9.10 -6.67
C ASN A 22 5.49 8.17 -7.52
N GLY A 23 6.79 8.44 -7.65
CA GLY A 23 7.69 7.61 -8.46
C GLY A 23 7.71 6.15 -8.01
N VAL A 24 7.91 5.91 -6.71
CA VAL A 24 7.95 4.54 -6.16
C VAL A 24 6.60 3.82 -6.27
N ALA A 25 5.48 4.52 -6.12
CA ALA A 25 4.15 3.92 -6.28
C ALA A 25 3.87 3.56 -7.75
N MET A 26 4.16 4.47 -8.69
CA MET A 26 4.00 4.21 -10.13
C MET A 26 4.85 3.03 -10.58
N THR A 27 6.13 2.99 -10.18
CA THR A 27 7.03 1.87 -10.52
C THR A 27 6.58 0.57 -9.85
N ALA A 28 6.19 0.59 -8.57
CA ALA A 28 5.77 -0.62 -7.88
C ALA A 28 4.52 -1.26 -8.51
N ASN A 29 3.54 -0.45 -8.91
CA ASN A 29 2.30 -0.89 -9.54
C ASN A 29 2.49 -1.45 -10.97
N LYS A 30 3.68 -1.36 -11.58
CA LYS A 30 3.99 -2.06 -12.85
C LYS A 30 4.29 -3.54 -12.66
N HIS A 31 4.46 -4.01 -11.43
CA HIS A 31 4.71 -5.41 -11.15
C HIS A 31 3.40 -6.19 -10.96
N LYS A 32 3.38 -7.42 -11.50
CA LYS A 32 2.24 -8.30 -11.32
C LYS A 32 1.93 -8.56 -9.85
N ASN A 33 0.65 -8.70 -9.54
CA ASN A 33 0.12 -8.90 -8.19
C ASN A 33 0.41 -7.77 -7.18
N ILE A 34 0.93 -6.61 -7.61
CA ILE A 34 1.20 -5.47 -6.71
C ILE A 34 0.08 -4.44 -6.75
N ARG A 35 -0.31 -4.01 -5.54
CA ARG A 35 -1.20 -2.88 -5.29
C ARG A 35 -0.53 -1.99 -4.25
N ALA A 36 0.20 -1.00 -4.74
CA ALA A 36 0.89 0.00 -3.97
C ALA A 36 0.02 1.26 -3.83
N ALA A 37 -0.27 1.66 -2.59
CA ALA A 37 -1.08 2.83 -2.28
C ALA A 37 -0.23 3.93 -1.64
N ILE A 38 -0.38 5.18 -2.09
CA ILE A 38 0.21 6.34 -1.44
C ILE A 38 -0.71 6.74 -0.28
N CYS A 39 -0.17 6.81 0.94
CA CYS A 39 -0.96 7.10 2.13
C CYS A 39 -0.38 8.28 2.89
N TRP A 40 -1.21 9.30 3.14
CA TRP A 40 -0.83 10.49 3.91
C TRP A 40 -1.67 10.76 5.16
N SER A 41 -2.58 9.85 5.48
CA SER A 41 -3.38 9.84 6.72
C SER A 41 -3.65 8.40 7.16
N GLU A 42 -3.95 8.19 8.44
CA GLU A 42 -4.31 6.87 8.97
C GLU A 42 -5.54 6.30 8.27
N GLU A 43 -6.52 7.14 7.94
CA GLU A 43 -7.76 6.74 7.26
C GLU A 43 -7.47 6.16 5.87
N ILE A 44 -6.65 6.85 5.06
CA ILE A 44 -6.28 6.38 3.72
C ILE A 44 -5.47 5.08 3.83
N ALA A 45 -4.60 4.97 4.83
CA ALA A 45 -3.84 3.76 5.10
C ALA A 45 -4.78 2.59 5.41
N ALA A 46 -5.75 2.79 6.31
CA ALA A 46 -6.74 1.79 6.66
C ALA A 46 -7.56 1.37 5.44
N GLN A 47 -8.15 2.31 4.71
CA GLN A 47 -9.00 2.04 3.55
C GLN A 47 -8.23 1.37 2.41
N SER A 48 -6.97 1.76 2.16
CA SER A 48 -6.15 1.10 1.15
C SER A 48 -5.95 -0.40 1.46
N ARG A 49 -5.84 -0.75 2.74
CA ARG A 49 -5.73 -2.14 3.18
C ARG A 49 -7.07 -2.87 3.17
N THR A 50 -8.10 -2.28 3.77
CA THR A 50 -9.43 -2.91 3.93
C THR A 50 -10.22 -3.01 2.62
N HIS A 51 -10.14 -2.00 1.75
CA HIS A 51 -10.92 -1.91 0.52
C HIS A 51 -10.14 -2.30 -0.74
N ASN A 52 -8.85 -2.00 -0.81
CA ASN A 52 -8.06 -2.25 -2.03
C ASN A 52 -7.15 -3.47 -1.92
N ASN A 53 -7.11 -4.13 -0.76
CA ASN A 53 -6.18 -5.19 -0.45
C ASN A 53 -4.74 -4.79 -0.84
N ALA A 54 -4.36 -3.53 -0.57
CA ALA A 54 -3.03 -3.06 -0.87
C ALA A 54 -2.01 -3.93 -0.12
N ASN A 55 -0.93 -4.29 -0.81
CA ASN A 55 0.17 -5.09 -0.27
C ASN A 55 1.48 -4.30 -0.18
N ILE A 56 1.47 -3.05 -0.68
CA ILE A 56 2.55 -2.09 -0.47
C ILE A 56 1.94 -0.75 -0.04
N ILE A 57 2.50 -0.16 1.01
CA ILE A 57 2.24 1.23 1.41
C ILE A 57 3.39 2.14 0.97
N CYS A 58 3.07 3.28 0.38
CA CYS A 58 4.00 4.28 -0.10
C CYS A 58 3.85 5.58 0.71
N ILE A 59 4.93 6.05 1.33
CA ILE A 59 4.94 7.19 2.25
C ILE A 59 5.62 8.41 1.62
N PRO A 60 4.93 9.55 1.48
CA PRO A 60 5.49 10.79 0.94
C PRO A 60 6.29 11.54 2.01
N ALA A 61 7.57 11.20 2.15
CA ALA A 61 8.43 11.59 3.28
C ALA A 61 8.64 13.10 3.44
N ARG A 62 8.51 13.91 2.37
CA ARG A 62 8.67 15.37 2.45
C ARG A 62 7.41 16.10 2.94
N PHE A 63 6.28 15.42 3.02
CA PHE A 63 4.97 16.04 3.29
C PHE A 63 4.39 15.69 4.65
N ILE A 64 5.03 14.79 5.40
CA ILE A 64 4.49 14.22 6.63
C ILE A 64 5.60 14.06 7.66
N SER A 65 5.33 14.41 8.92
CA SER A 65 6.27 14.21 10.03
C SER A 65 6.57 12.71 10.26
N LYS A 66 7.77 12.38 10.73
CA LYS A 66 8.16 10.98 11.01
C LYS A 66 7.19 10.27 11.96
N GLU A 67 6.66 10.98 12.96
CA GLU A 67 5.67 10.45 13.90
C GLU A 67 4.38 10.05 13.20
N LYS A 68 3.87 10.91 12.31
CA LYS A 68 2.67 10.62 11.53
C LYS A 68 2.93 9.51 10.50
N GLN A 69 4.12 9.43 9.92
CA GLN A 69 4.52 8.30 9.06
C GLN A 69 4.43 6.96 9.81
N LYS A 70 4.93 6.89 11.05
CA LYS A 70 4.83 5.68 11.89
C LYS A 70 3.38 5.27 12.13
N LYS A 71 2.53 6.21 12.60
CA LYS A 71 1.10 5.94 12.83
C LYS A 71 0.39 5.42 11.58
N ILE A 72 0.66 6.02 10.42
CA ILE A 72 0.12 5.60 9.13
C ILE A 72 0.52 4.15 8.79
N ILE A 73 1.80 3.81 8.98
CA ILE A 73 2.32 2.46 8.73
C ILE A 73 1.70 1.46 9.71
N ASP A 74 1.64 1.78 11.00
CA ASP A 74 1.07 0.92 12.04
C ASP A 74 -0.40 0.61 11.75
N VAL A 75 -1.17 1.63 11.37
CA VAL A 75 -2.56 1.45 10.97
C VAL A 75 -2.65 0.53 9.75
N PHE A 76 -1.86 0.75 8.70
CA PHE A 76 -1.86 -0.13 7.53
C PHE A 76 -1.57 -1.59 7.87
N LEU A 77 -0.58 -1.84 8.73
CA LEU A 77 -0.17 -3.19 9.14
C LEU A 77 -1.22 -3.87 10.05
N SER A 78 -1.97 -3.10 10.83
CA SER A 78 -3.02 -3.62 11.73
C SER A 78 -4.28 -4.06 11.01
N LYS A 79 -4.54 -3.57 9.78
CA LYS A 79 -5.78 -3.82 9.05
C LYS A 79 -5.71 -5.07 8.19
N LYS A 80 -6.87 -5.71 8.02
CA LYS A 80 -7.08 -6.86 7.14
C LYS A 80 -8.03 -6.50 6.01
N PHE A 81 -7.89 -7.18 4.88
CA PHE A 81 -8.79 -6.98 3.74
C PHE A 81 -10.19 -7.48 4.09
N GLU A 82 -11.22 -6.66 3.80
CA GLU A 82 -12.61 -6.97 4.15
C GLU A 82 -13.28 -7.90 3.14
N GLY A 83 -12.78 -7.98 1.91
CA GLY A 83 -13.42 -8.79 0.86
C GLY A 83 -14.79 -8.25 0.48
N GLY A 84 -15.78 -9.14 0.36
CA GLY A 84 -17.14 -8.78 -0.05
C GLY A 84 -17.18 -7.97 -1.35
N ARG A 85 -17.92 -6.85 -1.35
CA ARG A 85 -18.04 -5.96 -2.52
C ARG A 85 -16.72 -5.40 -3.01
N HIS A 86 -15.71 -5.32 -2.15
CA HIS A 86 -14.39 -4.77 -2.48
C HIS A 86 -13.56 -5.75 -3.31
N ALA A 87 -13.76 -7.06 -3.14
CA ALA A 87 -13.10 -8.09 -3.94
C ALA A 87 -13.38 -7.92 -5.44
N ASN A 88 -14.60 -7.51 -5.82
CA ASN A 88 -14.98 -7.24 -7.20
C ASN A 88 -14.24 -6.05 -7.82
N ARG A 89 -13.78 -5.09 -7.01
CA ARG A 89 -12.95 -3.98 -7.48
C ARG A 89 -11.50 -4.42 -7.60
N VAL A 90 -11.00 -5.16 -6.61
CA VAL A 90 -9.64 -5.69 -6.61
C VAL A 90 -9.41 -6.62 -7.80
N SER A 91 -10.37 -7.46 -8.18
CA SER A 91 -10.26 -8.36 -9.33
C SER A 91 -10.19 -7.65 -10.68
N LYS A 92 -10.68 -6.41 -10.77
CA LYS A 92 -10.59 -5.57 -11.97
C LYS A 92 -9.24 -4.87 -12.11
N ILE A 93 -8.47 -4.77 -11.04
CA ILE A 93 -7.12 -4.20 -11.10
C ILE A 93 -6.21 -5.28 -11.70
N ASN A 94 -5.98 -5.19 -13.02
CA ASN A 94 -5.02 -6.05 -13.70
C ASN A 94 -3.61 -5.75 -13.18
N CYS A 95 -3.20 -6.52 -12.17
CA CYS A 95 -1.85 -6.53 -11.62
C CYS A 95 -1.10 -7.73 -12.19
#